data_AF-A0A385TVY3-F1
#
_entry.id   AF-A0A385TVY3-F1
#
_cell.length_a   1.000
_cell.length_b   1.000
_cell.length_c   1.000
_cell.angle_alpha   90.00
_cell.angle_beta   90.00
_cell.angle_gamma   90.00
#
_symmetry.space_group_name_H-M   'P 1'
#
loop_
_entity.id
_entity.type
_entity.pdbx_description
1 polymer ?
#
loop_
_entity_poly.entity_id
_entity_poly.type
_entity_poly.pdbx_seq_one_letter_code
_entity_poly.pdbx_strand_id
1 'polypeptide(L)'
;MHILQLILTALILMILFGLINLMMNYISRRDGEPIVPFRKKLWLIPLLSAFIIMPLELFSMLYAQWFPMPDPSGTGETLAYDGQGVLLGFSLFVLIGFLIFEGLIHPLVIALLRLLLRRDTSIYMKQAVTVVTDTLLLYIASRIVPAIPVEGWLQSLVIAVFFHLIEWILIGVQAWMQQRKRTRAESAG
;
A
#
# COMPACT_ATOMS: atom_id res chain seq x y z
N MET A 1 17.22 19.39 4.79
CA MET A 1 16.88 18.01 5.21
C MET A 1 17.59 17.67 6.51
N HIS A 2 16.84 17.31 7.55
CA HIS A 2 17.43 16.85 8.82
C HIS A 2 18.11 15.48 8.63
N ILE A 3 19.29 15.27 9.24
CA ILE A 3 20.08 14.03 9.13
C ILE A 3 19.22 12.77 9.39
N LEU A 4 18.27 12.87 10.33
CA LEU A 4 17.32 11.81 10.64
C LEU A 4 16.46 11.38 9.43
N GLN A 5 15.96 12.33 8.62
CA GLN A 5 15.17 12.03 7.43
C GLN A 5 16.01 11.31 6.38
N LEU A 6 17.27 11.71 6.20
CA LEU A 6 18.17 11.06 5.25
C LEU A 6 18.47 9.61 5.68
N ILE A 7 18.74 9.40 6.97
CA ILE A 7 18.93 8.04 7.53
C ILE A 7 17.67 7.19 7.34
N LEU A 8 16.49 7.74 7.66
CA LEU A 8 15.22 7.04 7.52
C LEU A 8 14.92 6.68 6.06
N THR A 9 15.13 7.62 5.14
CA THR A 9 14.95 7.42 3.69
C THR A 9 15.87 6.30 3.20
N ALA A 10 17.16 6.34 3.57
CA ALA A 10 18.12 5.31 3.19
C ALA A 10 17.73 3.93 3.75
N LEU A 11 17.27 3.87 5.00
CA LEU A 11 16.80 2.64 5.62
C LEU A 11 15.58 2.06 4.88
N ILE A 12 14.60 2.90 4.56
CA ILE A 12 13.39 2.48 3.85
C ILE A 12 13.70 2.02 2.44
N LEU A 13 14.56 2.73 1.71
CA LEU A 13 15.02 2.29 0.38
C LEU A 13 15.77 0.96 0.46
N MET A 14 16.62 0.77 1.47
CA MET A 14 17.32 -0.50 1.68
C MET A 14 16.34 -1.64 1.94
N ILE A 15 15.32 -1.42 2.78
CA ILE A 15 14.27 -2.41 3.05
C ILE A 15 13.48 -2.71 1.76
N LEU A 16 13.04 -1.69 1.03
CA LEU A 16 12.28 -1.84 -0.21
C LEU A 16 13.08 -2.62 -1.26
N PHE A 17 14.34 -2.26 -1.46
CA PHE A 17 15.22 -2.95 -2.40
C PHE A 17 15.47 -4.40 -1.97
N GLY A 18 15.64 -4.63 -0.67
CA GLY A 18 15.76 -5.96 -0.08
C GLY A 18 14.51 -6.82 -0.32
N LEU A 19 13.32 -6.26 -0.11
CA LEU A 19 12.04 -6.93 -0.33
C LEU A 19 11.83 -7.26 -1.80
N ILE A 20 12.09 -6.33 -2.72
CA ILE A 20 11.97 -6.59 -4.16
C ILE A 20 12.97 -7.67 -4.59
N ASN A 21 14.21 -7.62 -4.09
CA ASN A 21 15.19 -8.67 -4.38
C ASN A 21 14.72 -10.04 -3.85
N LEU A 22 14.18 -10.09 -2.64
CA LEU A 22 13.66 -11.32 -2.04
C LEU A 22 12.46 -11.86 -2.85
N MET A 23 11.53 -10.98 -3.22
CA MET A 23 10.36 -11.31 -4.04
C MET A 23 10.77 -11.88 -5.40
N MET A 24 11.71 -11.23 -6.11
CA MET A 24 12.21 -11.75 -7.40
C MET A 24 12.84 -13.13 -7.25
N ASN A 25 13.63 -13.36 -6.20
CA ASN A 25 14.24 -14.67 -5.95
C ASN A 25 13.22 -15.73 -5.60
N TYR A 26 12.20 -15.35 -4.81
CA TYR A 26 11.10 -16.23 -4.45
C TYR A 26 10.28 -16.65 -5.67
N ILE A 27 9.91 -15.69 -6.53
CA ILE A 27 9.15 -15.96 -7.77
C ILE A 27 9.97 -16.85 -8.71
N SER A 28 11.24 -16.53 -8.96
CA SER A 28 12.12 -17.36 -9.80
C SER A 28 12.23 -18.79 -9.28
N ARG A 29 12.34 -19.00 -7.97
CA ARG A 29 12.35 -20.34 -7.36
C ARG A 29 11.02 -21.06 -7.47
N ARG A 30 9.91 -20.34 -7.26
CA ARG A 30 8.54 -20.89 -7.33
C ARG A 30 8.20 -21.36 -8.74
N ASP A 31 8.56 -20.56 -9.75
CA ASP A 31 8.16 -20.79 -11.14
C ASP A 31 9.19 -21.64 -11.91
N GLY A 32 10.30 -22.04 -11.28
CA GLY A 32 11.36 -22.83 -11.90
C GLY A 32 12.21 -22.05 -12.92
N GLU A 33 12.06 -20.72 -12.96
CA GLU A 33 12.77 -19.82 -13.85
C GLU A 33 14.22 -19.61 -13.38
N PRO A 34 15.19 -19.39 -14.30
CA PRO A 34 16.57 -19.16 -13.93
C PRO A 34 16.72 -17.90 -13.07
N ILE A 35 17.58 -17.98 -12.05
CA ILE A 35 17.81 -16.88 -11.11
C ILE A 35 18.24 -15.62 -11.89
N VAL A 36 17.54 -14.51 -11.65
CA VAL A 36 17.83 -13.24 -12.32
C VAL A 36 19.29 -12.84 -12.05
N PRO A 37 20.12 -12.64 -13.08
CA PRO A 37 21.53 -12.32 -12.90
C PRO A 37 21.69 -10.95 -12.22
N PHE A 38 22.71 -10.83 -11.35
CA PHE A 38 22.95 -9.63 -10.54
C PHE A 38 23.00 -8.33 -11.36
N ARG A 39 23.58 -8.35 -12.56
CA ARG A 39 23.63 -7.19 -13.47
C ARG A 39 22.24 -6.67 -13.86
N LYS A 40 21.28 -7.58 -14.07
CA LYS A 40 19.89 -7.19 -14.37
C LYS A 40 19.20 -6.66 -13.11
N LYS A 41 19.49 -7.25 -11.95
CA LYS A 41 18.93 -6.80 -10.66
C LYS A 41 19.31 -5.37 -10.30
N LEU A 42 20.54 -4.95 -10.62
CA LEU A 42 21.03 -3.59 -10.35
C LEU A 42 20.15 -2.50 -10.98
N TRP A 43 19.52 -2.78 -12.13
CA TRP A 43 18.62 -1.84 -12.80
C TRP A 43 17.15 -2.13 -12.49
N LEU A 44 16.79 -3.41 -12.42
CA LEU A 44 15.41 -3.84 -12.23
C LEU A 44 14.88 -3.48 -10.84
N ILE A 45 15.69 -3.61 -9.78
CA ILE A 45 15.27 -3.30 -8.41
C ILE A 45 14.98 -1.80 -8.23
N PRO A 46 15.88 -0.86 -8.61
CA PRO A 46 15.56 0.56 -8.55
C PRO A 46 14.37 0.93 -9.42
N LEU A 47 14.23 0.35 -10.62
CA LEU A 47 13.11 0.61 -11.51
C LEU A 47 11.77 0.19 -10.87
N LEU A 48 11.67 -1.04 -10.35
CA LEU A 48 10.48 -1.54 -9.66
C LEU A 48 10.16 -0.71 -8.41
N SER A 49 11.19 -0.25 -7.71
CA SER A 49 11.01 0.65 -6.55
C SER A 49 10.46 2.00 -6.98
N ALA A 50 10.96 2.57 -8.08
CA ALA A 50 10.46 3.83 -8.63
C ALA A 50 9.00 3.72 -9.06
N PHE A 51 8.55 2.56 -9.57
CA PHE A 51 7.13 2.31 -9.85
C PHE A 51 6.22 2.35 -8.61
N ILE A 52 6.78 2.18 -7.40
CA ILE A 52 6.04 2.30 -6.13
C ILE A 52 6.16 3.73 -5.59
N ILE A 53 7.39 4.27 -5.56
CA ILE A 53 7.69 5.57 -4.95
C ILE A 53 7.09 6.71 -5.79
N MET A 54 7.21 6.68 -7.12
CA MET A 54 6.77 7.82 -7.96
C MET A 54 5.25 8.08 -7.88
N PRO A 55 4.36 7.06 -8.01
CA PRO A 55 2.94 7.30 -7.80
C PRO A 55 2.66 7.81 -6.39
N LEU A 56 3.37 7.29 -5.39
CA LEU A 56 3.18 7.70 -4.00
C LEU A 56 3.54 9.18 -3.81
N GLU A 57 4.71 9.61 -4.27
CA GLU A 57 5.13 11.02 -4.27
C GLU A 57 4.15 11.92 -5.02
N LEU A 58 3.66 11.46 -6.18
CA LEU A 58 2.67 12.22 -6.95
C LEU A 58 1.35 12.36 -6.19
N PHE A 59 0.86 11.30 -5.55
CA PHE A 59 -0.34 11.36 -4.72
C PHE A 59 -0.15 12.25 -3.51
N SER A 60 1.00 12.16 -2.84
CA SER A 60 1.39 13.04 -1.73
C SER A 60 1.37 14.51 -2.14
N MET A 61 1.93 14.83 -3.31
CA MET A 61 1.94 16.18 -3.86
C MET A 61 0.54 16.68 -4.17
N LEU A 62 -0.31 15.88 -4.84
CA LEU A 62 -1.69 16.23 -5.14
C LEU A 62 -2.52 16.42 -3.85
N TYR A 63 -2.31 15.54 -2.87
CA TYR A 63 -2.98 15.62 -1.57
C TYR A 63 -2.62 16.93 -0.84
N ALA A 64 -1.34 17.26 -0.77
CA ALA A 64 -0.88 18.51 -0.16
C ALA A 64 -1.45 19.76 -0.84
N GLN A 65 -1.65 19.72 -2.16
CA GLN A 65 -2.25 20.83 -2.91
C GLN A 65 -3.75 20.98 -2.63
N TRP A 66 -4.48 19.89 -2.45
CA TRP A 66 -5.94 19.91 -2.26
C TRP A 66 -6.35 20.06 -0.79
N PHE A 67 -5.48 19.66 0.14
CA PHE A 67 -5.75 19.68 1.59
C PHE A 67 -4.63 20.44 2.31
N PRO A 68 -4.59 21.79 2.20
CA PRO A 68 -3.59 22.60 2.88
C PRO A 68 -3.74 22.46 4.39
N MET A 69 -2.64 22.15 5.09
CA MET A 69 -2.66 22.01 6.54
C MET A 69 -2.84 23.37 7.23
N PRO A 70 -3.76 23.49 8.20
CA PRO A 70 -4.08 24.78 8.81
C PRO A 70 -3.00 25.40 9.72
N ASP A 71 -1.98 24.64 10.14
CA ASP A 71 -1.00 25.13 11.13
C ASP A 71 0.45 24.72 10.76
N PRO A 72 1.29 25.68 10.31
CA PRO A 72 2.69 25.43 10.00
C PRO A 72 3.60 25.36 11.24
N SER A 73 3.10 25.70 12.45
CA SER A 73 3.96 26.02 13.60
C SER A 73 4.01 25.00 14.74
N GLY A 74 3.24 23.90 14.67
CA GLY A 74 3.25 22.86 15.71
C GLY A 74 3.07 21.46 15.15
N THR A 75 4.08 20.58 15.31
CA THR A 75 4.13 19.16 14.87
C THR A 75 3.84 18.85 13.38
N GLY A 76 3.16 19.76 12.68
CA GLY A 76 2.79 19.73 11.27
C GLY A 76 3.98 19.89 10.34
N GLU A 77 5.12 20.42 10.78
CA GLU A 77 6.36 20.48 9.98
C GLU A 77 6.83 19.10 9.48
N THR A 78 6.47 18.00 10.16
CA THR A 78 6.82 16.65 9.71
C THR A 78 6.00 16.17 8.51
N LEU A 79 4.85 16.79 8.25
CA LEU A 79 3.92 16.46 7.17
C LEU A 79 3.69 17.64 6.21
N ALA A 80 4.10 18.86 6.60
CA ALA A 80 3.77 20.10 5.90
C ALA A 80 4.63 20.23 4.67
N TYR A 81 3.99 20.53 3.54
CA TYR A 81 4.65 20.77 2.27
C TYR A 81 5.37 22.13 2.29
N ASP A 82 6.42 22.27 3.09
CA ASP A 82 7.36 23.38 2.95
C ASP A 82 8.49 22.97 2.00
N GLY A 83 8.91 23.93 1.18
CA GLY A 83 9.77 23.69 0.02
C GLY A 83 11.21 23.27 0.31
N GLN A 84 11.58 22.87 1.55
CA GLN A 84 12.98 22.63 1.95
C GLN A 84 13.33 21.18 2.34
N GLY A 85 12.42 20.21 2.16
CA GLY A 85 12.77 18.79 2.29
C GLY A 85 11.68 17.87 2.84
N VAL A 86 10.45 18.35 2.96
CA VAL A 86 9.32 17.60 3.54
C VAL A 86 8.55 16.76 2.51
N LEU A 87 8.84 16.90 1.22
CA LEU A 87 8.28 16.07 0.12
C LEU A 87 8.33 14.56 0.43
N LEU A 88 9.46 14.10 0.97
CA LEU A 88 9.64 12.70 1.35
C LEU A 88 8.95 12.34 2.68
N GLY A 89 8.65 13.29 3.58
CA GLY A 89 8.13 12.98 4.92
C GLY A 89 6.77 12.29 4.89
N PHE A 90 5.79 12.92 4.22
CA PHE A 90 4.45 12.36 4.08
C PHE A 90 4.46 11.08 3.23
N SER A 91 5.16 11.07 2.10
CA SER A 91 5.31 9.88 1.25
C SER A 91 5.95 8.71 2.00
N LEU A 92 7.01 8.94 2.79
CA LEU A 92 7.63 7.89 3.62
C LEU A 92 6.68 7.41 4.72
N PHE A 93 5.91 8.31 5.33
CA PHE A 93 4.92 7.93 6.33
C PHE A 93 3.83 7.04 5.73
N VAL A 94 3.31 7.39 4.54
CA VAL A 94 2.34 6.56 3.81
C VAL A 94 2.97 5.23 3.42
N LEU A 95 4.22 5.20 2.96
CA LEU A 95 4.92 3.96 2.60
C LEU A 95 5.11 3.03 3.80
N ILE A 96 5.51 3.58 4.96
CA ILE A 96 5.63 2.82 6.21
C ILE A 96 4.25 2.30 6.63
N GLY A 97 3.22 3.16 6.60
CA GLY A 97 1.85 2.78 6.92
C GLY A 97 1.36 1.64 6.03
N PHE A 98 1.58 1.74 4.72
CA PHE A 98 1.26 0.68 3.76
C PHE A 98 1.98 -0.63 4.10
N LEU A 99 3.29 -0.59 4.36
CA LEU A 99 4.06 -1.78 4.69
C LEU A 99 3.58 -2.46 5.98
N ILE A 100 3.23 -1.67 7.00
CA ILE A 100 2.71 -2.20 8.27
C ILE A 100 1.30 -2.76 8.09
N PHE A 101 0.41 -2.02 7.42
CA PHE A 101 -0.98 -2.44 7.27
C PHE A 101 -1.12 -3.66 6.37
N GLU A 102 -0.49 -3.64 5.20
CA GLU A 102 -0.55 -4.74 4.24
C GLU A 102 0.33 -5.92 4.66
N GLY A 103 1.55 -5.64 5.14
CA GLY A 103 2.51 -6.68 5.48
C GLY A 103 2.24 -7.37 6.81
N LEU A 104 1.60 -6.70 7.77
CA LEU A 104 1.43 -7.20 9.13
C LEU A 104 -0.04 -7.22 9.58
N ILE A 105 -0.75 -6.09 9.54
CA ILE A 105 -2.09 -6.00 10.14
C ILE A 105 -3.09 -6.88 9.39
N HIS A 106 -3.17 -6.80 8.07
CA HIS A 106 -4.11 -7.61 7.29
C HIS A 106 -3.88 -9.12 7.47
N PRO A 107 -2.64 -9.67 7.30
CA PRO A 107 -2.36 -11.07 7.57
C PRO A 107 -2.71 -11.48 9.00
N LEU A 108 -2.39 -10.64 9.99
CA LEU A 108 -2.68 -10.91 11.40
C LEU A 108 -4.18 -10.98 11.67
N VAL A 109 -4.97 -10.02 11.17
CA VAL A 109 -6.43 -9.99 11.34
C VAL A 109 -7.07 -11.25 10.71
N ILE A 110 -6.64 -11.64 9.51
CA ILE A 110 -7.18 -12.84 8.85
C ILE A 110 -6.75 -14.11 9.58
N ALA A 111 -5.53 -14.17 10.11
CA ALA A 111 -5.06 -15.30 10.92
C ALA A 111 -5.86 -15.42 12.23
N LEU A 112 -6.09 -14.31 12.93
CA LEU A 112 -6.92 -14.25 14.14
C LEU A 112 -8.37 -14.65 13.85
N LEU A 113 -8.93 -14.18 12.74
CA LEU A 113 -10.28 -14.56 12.30
C LEU A 113 -10.38 -16.07 12.05
N ARG A 114 -9.38 -16.67 11.40
CA ARG A 114 -9.32 -18.13 11.17
C ARG A 114 -9.20 -18.89 12.49
N LEU A 115 -8.37 -18.40 13.41
CA LEU A 115 -8.20 -19.00 14.74
C LEU A 115 -9.50 -18.95 15.54
N LEU A 116 -10.20 -17.81 15.53
CA LEU A 116 -11.44 -17.59 16.25
C LEU A 116 -12.57 -18.48 15.71
N LEU A 117 -12.70 -18.58 14.38
CA LEU A 117 -13.74 -19.39 13.74
C LEU A 117 -13.38 -20.88 13.65
N ARG A 118 -12.12 -21.24 13.91
CA ARG A 118 -11.56 -22.61 13.80
C ARG A 118 -11.83 -23.28 12.44
N ARG A 119 -12.03 -22.49 11.39
CA ARG A 119 -12.31 -22.95 10.03
C ARG A 119 -11.82 -21.93 9.01
N ASP A 120 -11.68 -22.37 7.77
CA ASP A 120 -11.39 -21.45 6.68
C ASP A 120 -12.54 -20.46 6.47
N THR A 121 -12.17 -19.21 6.29
CA THR A 121 -13.10 -18.10 6.16
C THR A 121 -13.54 -17.95 4.71
N SER A 122 -14.86 -17.78 4.52
CA SER A 122 -15.42 -17.50 3.20
C SER A 122 -14.88 -16.16 2.66
N ILE A 123 -14.88 -16.02 1.34
CA ILE A 123 -14.40 -14.80 0.68
C ILE A 123 -15.18 -13.58 1.17
N TYR A 124 -16.51 -13.68 1.29
CA TYR A 124 -17.37 -12.61 1.79
C TYR A 124 -17.04 -12.21 3.23
N MET A 125 -16.72 -13.18 4.09
CA MET A 125 -16.34 -12.89 5.48
C MET A 125 -15.00 -12.16 5.54
N LYS A 126 -14.01 -12.58 4.73
CA LYS A 126 -12.73 -11.88 4.64
C LYS A 126 -12.92 -10.43 4.20
N GLN A 127 -13.72 -10.22 3.14
CA GLN A 127 -14.03 -8.88 2.62
C GLN A 127 -14.75 -8.00 3.65
N ALA A 128 -15.71 -8.54 4.39
CA ALA A 128 -16.37 -7.80 5.46
C ALA A 128 -15.39 -7.40 6.57
N VAL A 129 -14.50 -8.32 6.97
CA VAL A 129 -13.51 -8.07 8.02
C VAL A 129 -12.44 -7.07 7.57
N THR A 130 -12.01 -7.11 6.30
CA THR A 130 -11.07 -6.11 5.77
C THR A 130 -11.70 -4.73 5.71
N VAL A 131 -12.95 -4.59 5.26
CA VAL A 131 -13.67 -3.30 5.28
C VAL A 131 -13.79 -2.74 6.69
N VAL A 132 -14.13 -3.58 7.68
CA VAL A 132 -14.21 -3.16 9.09
C VAL A 132 -12.83 -2.76 9.62
N THR A 133 -11.80 -3.52 9.28
CA THR A 133 -10.41 -3.23 9.69
C THR A 133 -9.95 -1.90 9.11
N ASP A 134 -10.17 -1.66 7.81
CA ASP A 134 -9.78 -0.41 7.14
C ASP A 134 -10.53 0.80 7.66
N THR A 135 -11.82 0.62 7.96
CA THR A 135 -12.63 1.65 8.62
C THR A 135 -12.01 2.04 9.97
N LEU A 136 -11.65 1.05 10.78
CA LEU A 136 -11.01 1.26 12.09
C LEU A 136 -9.64 1.93 11.94
N LEU A 137 -8.81 1.44 11.01
CA LEU A 137 -7.48 1.99 10.75
C LEU A 137 -7.56 3.44 10.27
N LEU A 138 -8.45 3.76 9.33
CA LEU A 138 -8.66 5.13 8.85
C LEU A 138 -9.14 6.05 9.98
N TYR A 139 -10.07 5.59 10.80
CA TYR A 139 -10.57 6.37 11.95
C TYR A 139 -9.47 6.63 12.98
N ILE A 140 -8.68 5.61 13.35
CA ILE A 140 -7.56 5.78 14.28
C ILE A 140 -6.49 6.70 13.68
N ALA A 141 -6.14 6.50 12.40
CA ALA A 141 -5.17 7.31 11.71
C ALA A 141 -5.58 8.79 11.69
N SER A 142 -6.87 9.10 11.47
CA SER A 142 -7.34 10.50 11.46
C SER A 142 -7.34 11.18 12.82
N ARG A 143 -7.37 10.40 13.92
CA ARG A 143 -7.20 10.94 15.27
C ARG A 143 -5.74 11.19 15.64
N ILE A 144 -4.81 10.45 15.04
CA ILE A 144 -3.38 10.57 15.30
C ILE A 144 -2.72 11.60 14.38
N VAL A 145 -3.17 11.67 13.13
CA VAL A 145 -2.59 12.49 12.07
C VAL A 145 -3.55 13.64 11.75
N PRO A 146 -3.27 14.87 12.22
CA PRO A 146 -4.15 16.03 12.03
C PRO A 146 -4.38 16.38 10.56
N ALA A 147 -3.47 15.95 9.68
CA ALA A 147 -3.53 16.19 8.25
C ALA A 147 -4.63 15.38 7.53
N ILE A 148 -5.23 14.37 8.16
CA ILE A 148 -6.25 13.51 7.55
C ILE A 148 -7.65 14.08 7.87
N PRO A 149 -8.37 14.66 6.89
CA PRO A 149 -9.64 15.34 7.10
C PRO A 149 -10.80 14.33 7.22
N VAL A 150 -10.75 13.47 8.23
CA VAL A 150 -11.78 12.47 8.53
C VAL A 150 -12.26 12.64 9.97
N GLU A 151 -13.46 13.19 10.11
CA GLU A 151 -14.02 13.66 11.37
C GLU A 151 -14.70 12.55 12.19
N GLY A 152 -15.17 11.48 11.53
CA GLY A 152 -16.00 10.46 12.17
C GLY A 152 -16.01 9.10 11.47
N TRP A 153 -16.50 8.10 12.21
CA TRP A 153 -16.60 6.70 11.78
C TRP A 153 -17.33 6.50 10.45
N LEU A 154 -18.42 7.26 10.23
CA LEU A 154 -19.19 7.16 8.99
C LEU A 154 -18.36 7.59 7.77
N GLN A 155 -17.57 8.66 7.90
CA GLN A 155 -16.67 9.10 6.83
C GLN A 155 -15.59 8.04 6.58
N SER A 156 -14.97 7.49 7.64
CA SER A 156 -14.00 6.39 7.51
C SER A 156 -14.60 5.15 6.82
N LEU A 157 -15.83 4.78 7.16
CA LEU A 157 -16.53 3.64 6.57
C LEU A 157 -16.83 3.88 5.09
N VAL A 158 -17.34 5.05 4.75
CA VAL A 158 -17.65 5.41 3.36
C VAL A 158 -16.38 5.38 2.51
N ILE A 159 -15.27 5.93 3.01
CA ILE A 159 -13.98 5.91 2.34
C ILE A 159 -13.50 4.45 2.15
N ALA A 160 -13.52 3.64 3.21
CA ALA A 160 -13.12 2.23 3.13
C ALA A 160 -13.96 1.47 2.09
N VAL A 161 -15.29 1.57 2.17
CA VAL A 161 -16.19 0.91 1.22
C VAL A 161 -15.96 1.40 -0.20
N PHE A 162 -15.69 2.69 -0.41
CA PHE A 162 -15.41 3.24 -1.74
C PHE A 162 -14.16 2.60 -2.37
N PHE A 163 -13.06 2.47 -1.61
CA PHE A 163 -11.85 1.82 -2.12
C PHE A 163 -12.04 0.31 -2.34
N HIS A 164 -12.75 -0.38 -1.46
CA HIS A 164 -13.11 -1.79 -1.66
C HIS A 164 -14.00 -1.99 -2.89
N LEU A 165 -14.91 -1.05 -3.18
CA LEU A 165 -15.73 -1.10 -4.40
C LEU A 165 -14.85 -1.01 -5.64
N ILE A 166 -13.86 -0.10 -5.66
CA ILE A 166 -12.90 0.01 -6.77
C ILE A 166 -12.12 -1.31 -6.92
N GLU A 167 -11.63 -1.87 -5.82
CA GLU A 167 -10.92 -3.16 -5.83
C GLU A 167 -11.79 -4.27 -6.44
N TRP A 168 -13.05 -4.39 -6.02
CA TRP A 168 -13.96 -5.40 -6.55
C TRP A 168 -14.26 -5.21 -8.04
N ILE A 169 -14.38 -3.97 -8.51
CA ILE A 169 -14.52 -3.67 -9.94
C ILE A 169 -13.28 -4.16 -10.69
N LEU A 170 -12.06 -3.85 -10.19
CA LEU A 170 -10.81 -4.28 -10.82
C LEU A 170 -10.68 -5.81 -10.86
N ILE A 171 -10.98 -6.49 -9.75
CA ILE A 171 -11.01 -7.96 -9.67
C ILE A 171 -12.04 -8.53 -10.66
N GLY A 172 -13.22 -7.92 -10.76
CA GLY A 172 -14.27 -8.30 -11.70
C GLY A 172 -13.83 -8.17 -13.16
N VAL A 173 -13.21 -7.04 -13.52
CA VAL A 173 -12.65 -6.81 -14.86
C VAL A 173 -11.56 -7.84 -15.18
N GLN A 174 -10.66 -8.10 -14.23
CA GLN A 174 -9.60 -9.10 -14.39
C GLN A 174 -10.19 -10.51 -14.62
N ALA A 175 -11.18 -10.91 -13.81
CA ALA A 175 -11.85 -12.20 -13.95
C ALA A 175 -12.53 -12.34 -15.33
N TRP A 176 -13.22 -11.29 -15.78
CA TRP A 176 -13.84 -11.26 -17.10
C TRP A 176 -12.83 -11.38 -18.25
N MET A 177 -11.71 -10.64 -18.17
CA MET A 177 -10.63 -10.74 -19.16
C MET A 177 -10.01 -12.14 -19.20
N GLN A 178 -9.79 -12.76 -18.04
CA GLN A 178 -9.27 -14.12 -17.96
C GLN A 178 -10.24 -15.15 -18.53
N GLN A 179 -11.54 -15.03 -18.23
CA GLN A 179 -12.57 -15.90 -18.78
C GLN A 179 -12.59 -15.83 -20.30
N ARG A 180 -12.56 -14.62 -20.89
CA ARG A 180 -12.54 -14.41 -22.34
C ARG A 180 -11.31 -15.02 -23.01
N LYS A 181 -10.14 -14.98 -22.34
CA LYS A 181 -8.92 -15.63 -22.84
C LYS A 181 -9.06 -17.16 -22.86
N ARG A 182 -9.66 -17.75 -21.83
CA ARG A 182 -9.88 -19.21 -21.75
C ARG A 182 -10.86 -19.70 -22.82
N THR A 183 -12.00 -19.03 -22.98
CA THR A 183 -12.99 -19.39 -24.01
C THR A 183 -12.42 -19.29 -25.44
N ARG A 184 -11.57 -18.28 -25.71
CA ARG A 184 -10.89 -18.18 -27.01
C ARG A 184 -9.89 -19.31 -27.26
N ALA A 185 -9.17 -19.76 -26.23
CA ALA A 185 -8.23 -20.87 -26.33
C ALA A 185 -8.96 -22.20 -26.58
N GLU A 186 -10.10 -22.42 -25.92
CA GLU A 186 -10.95 -23.61 -26.11
C GLU A 186 -11.63 -23.65 -27.49
N SER A 187 -11.97 -22.49 -28.07
CA SER A 187 -12.53 -22.41 -29.42
C SER A 187 -11.52 -22.55 -30.57
N ALA A 188 -10.22 -22.54 -30.25
CA ALA A 188 -9.12 -22.55 -31.23
C ALA A 188 -8.33 -23.88 -31.25
N GLY A 189 -8.67 -24.84 -30.39
CA GLY A 189 -8.14 -26.21 -30.38
C GLY A 189 -9.18 -27.20 -30.85
#